data_AF-A0A7J4DWC7-F1
#
_entry.id   AF-A0A7J4DWC7-F1
#
_cell.length_a   1.000
_cell.length_b   1.000
_cell.length_c   1.000
_cell.angle_alpha   90.00
_cell.angle_beta   90.00
_cell.angle_gamma   90.00
#
_symmetry.space_group_name_H-M   'P 1'
#
loop_
_entity.id
_entity.type
_entity.pdbx_description
1 polymer ?
#
loop_
_entity_poly.entity_id
_entity_poly.type
_entity_poly.pdbx_seq_one_letter_code
_entity_poly.pdbx_strand_id
1 'polypeptide(L)'
;MTDIASFVSDLIARITALAWGLFFLTWTIGWMLRGAPIPILRVKRYGQNLIEDAIAAAFWLAVGTAVFSLIAYIARLIGGSPSISLPVVGQ
;
A
#
# COMPACT_ATOMS: atom_id res chain seq x y z
N MET A 1 25.05 -3.62 9.68
CA MET A 1 24.62 -4.98 9.29
C MET A 1 23.16 -4.84 8.90
N THR A 2 22.82 -4.95 7.61
CA THR A 2 21.43 -4.83 7.15
C THR A 2 20.63 -6.01 7.67
N ASP A 3 19.76 -5.73 8.63
CA ASP A 3 18.86 -6.71 9.21
C ASP A 3 17.86 -7.16 8.14
N ILE A 4 17.61 -8.47 8.03
CA ILE A 4 16.66 -9.04 7.05
C ILE A 4 15.28 -8.38 7.20
N ALA A 5 14.90 -8.02 8.43
CA ALA A 5 13.66 -7.29 8.70
C ALA A 5 13.61 -5.91 8.02
N SER A 6 14.74 -5.20 7.98
CA SER A 6 14.84 -3.89 7.32
C SER A 6 14.76 -4.00 5.80
N PHE A 7 15.37 -5.03 5.21
CA PHE A 7 15.30 -5.31 3.77
C PHE A 7 13.87 -5.63 3.33
N VAL A 8 13.18 -6.52 4.05
CA VAL A 8 11.79 -6.89 3.73
C VAL A 8 10.86 -5.68 3.84
N SER A 9 11.05 -4.84 4.87
CA SER A 9 10.24 -3.62 5.03
C SER A 9 10.43 -2.62 3.89
N ASP A 10 11.68 -2.40 3.45
CA ASP A 10 11.97 -1.50 2.32
C ASP A 10 11.41 -2.04 1.00
N LEU A 11 11.54 -3.34 0.76
CA LEU A 11 10.98 -3.99 -0.42
C LEU A 11 9.46 -3.85 -0.48
N ILE A 12 8.78 -4.09 0.64
CA ILE A 12 7.31 -3.94 0.73
C ILE A 12 6.91 -2.50 0.47
N ALA A 13 7.60 -1.52 1.09
CA ALA A 13 7.31 -0.10 0.87
C ALA A 13 7.43 0.29 -0.62
N ARG A 14 8.46 -0.20 -1.31
CA ARG A 14 8.66 0.04 -2.75
C ARG A 14 7.56 -0.60 -3.60
N ILE A 15 7.20 -1.85 -3.32
CA ILE A 15 6.13 -2.55 -4.05
C ILE A 15 4.79 -1.84 -3.84
N THR A 16 4.47 -1.45 -2.60
CA THR A 16 3.26 -0.69 -2.27
C THR A 16 3.23 0.64 -3.01
N ALA A 17 4.35 1.37 -3.07
CA ALA A 17 4.44 2.62 -3.83
C ALA A 17 4.20 2.42 -5.33
N LEU A 18 4.78 1.36 -5.93
CA LEU A 18 4.54 1.01 -7.34
C LEU A 18 3.08 0.64 -7.60
N ALA A 19 2.46 -0.11 -6.68
CA ALA A 19 1.06 -0.48 -6.79
C ALA A 19 0.12 0.74 -6.72
N TRP A 20 0.39 1.70 -5.82
CA TRP A 20 -0.32 2.98 -5.79
C TRP A 20 -0.12 3.78 -7.09
N GLY A 21 1.10 3.81 -7.64
CA GLY A 21 1.38 4.43 -8.92
C GLY A 21 0.55 3.84 -10.07
N LEU A 22 0.48 2.51 -10.14
CA LEU A 22 -0.31 1.80 -11.17
C LEU A 22 -1.82 2.06 -11.00
N PHE A 23 -2.30 2.10 -9.77
CA PHE A 23 -3.69 2.48 -9.47
C PHE A 23 -4.01 3.88 -9.99
N PHE A 24 -3.19 4.88 -9.67
CA PHE A 24 -3.43 6.26 -10.13
C PHE A 24 -3.36 6.38 -11.66
N LEU A 25 -2.47 5.63 -12.30
CA LEU A 25 -2.38 5.56 -13.76
C LEU A 25 -3.69 5.04 -14.36
N THR A 26 -4.14 3.86 -13.93
CA THR A 26 -5.37 3.22 -14.42
C THR A 26 -6.60 4.07 -14.13
N TRP A 27 -6.70 4.64 -12.92
CA TRP A 27 -7.77 5.54 -12.53
C TRP A 27 -7.82 6.76 -13.46
N THR A 28 -6.69 7.43 -13.68
CA THR A 28 -6.61 8.63 -14.53
C THR A 28 -7.01 8.30 -15.98
N ILE A 29 -6.55 7.15 -16.51
CA ILE A 29 -6.94 6.67 -17.84
C ILE A 29 -8.44 6.41 -17.91
N GLY A 30 -9.01 5.76 -16.89
CA GLY A 30 -10.45 5.50 -16.82
C GLY A 30 -11.29 6.78 -16.84
N TRP A 31 -10.88 7.81 -16.10
CA TRP A 31 -11.51 9.13 -16.14
C TRP A 31 -11.33 9.84 -17.47
N MET A 32 -10.16 9.75 -18.09
CA MET A 32 -9.90 10.31 -19.42
C MET A 32 -10.83 9.69 -20.48
N LEU A 33 -11.01 8.36 -20.46
CA LEU A 33 -11.91 7.65 -21.38
C LEU A 33 -13.39 7.98 -21.13
N ARG A 34 -13.79 8.17 -19.87
CA ARG A 34 -15.18 8.52 -19.50
C ARG A 34 -15.52 9.99 -19.78
N GLY A 35 -14.56 10.89 -19.57
CA GLY A 35 -14.69 12.34 -19.71
C GLY A 35 -14.49 12.84 -21.14
N ALA A 36 -13.96 12.02 -22.04
CA ALA A 36 -13.76 12.41 -23.43
C ALA A 36 -15.13 12.64 -24.12
N PRO A 37 -15.31 13.76 -24.86
CA PRO A 37 -16.51 14.05 -25.65
C PRO A 37 -16.54 13.22 -26.94
N ILE A 38 -16.41 11.90 -26.81
CA ILE A 38 -16.34 10.95 -27.93
C ILE A 38 -17.69 10.22 -28.00
N PRO A 39 -18.40 10.24 -29.14
CA PRO A 39 -19.72 9.63 -29.31
C PRO A 39 -19.63 8.11 -29.50
N ILE A 40 -18.78 7.43 -28.73
CA ILE A 40 -18.63 5.97 -28.74
C ILE A 40 -19.04 5.44 -27.38
N LEU A 41 -20.30 5.00 -27.29
CA LEU A 41 -20.89 4.46 -26.05
C LEU A 41 -20.04 3.33 -25.44
N ARG A 42 -19.38 2.53 -26.28
CA ARG A 42 -18.51 1.42 -25.87
C ARG A 42 -17.28 1.90 -25.10
N VAL A 43 -16.62 2.97 -25.55
CA VAL A 43 -15.41 3.54 -24.91
C VAL A 43 -15.72 4.03 -23.49
N LYS A 44 -16.88 4.68 -23.32
CA LYS A 44 -17.36 5.12 -22.01
C LYS A 44 -17.59 3.96 -21.04
N ARG A 45 -18.08 2.82 -21.55
CA ARG A 45 -18.30 1.59 -20.77
C ARG A 45 -16.99 0.93 -20.35
N TYR A 46 -15.99 0.89 -21.22
CA TYR A 46 -14.64 0.41 -20.88
C TYR A 46 -13.97 1.30 -19.82
N GLY A 47 -14.09 2.62 -19.94
CA GLY A 47 -13.58 3.55 -18.92
C GLY A 47 -14.23 3.33 -17.55
N GLN A 48 -15.55 3.07 -17.51
CA GLN A 48 -16.25 2.77 -16.27
C GLN A 48 -15.77 1.44 -15.63
N ASN A 49 -15.63 0.37 -16.43
CA ASN A 49 -15.14 -0.90 -15.94
C ASN A 49 -13.69 -0.81 -15.42
N LEU A 50 -12.83 -0.01 -16.07
CA LEU A 50 -11.46 0.23 -15.61
C LEU A 50 -11.42 0.96 -14.26
N ILE A 51 -12.31 1.94 -14.06
CA ILE A 51 -12.39 2.65 -12.77
C ILE A 51 -12.88 1.70 -11.67
N GLU A 52 -13.89 0.87 -11.97
CA GLU A 52 -14.45 -0.08 -11.01
C GLU A 52 -13.41 -1.11 -10.56
N ASP A 53 -12.66 -1.68 -11.52
CA ASP A 53 -11.58 -2.63 -11.24
C ASP A 53 -10.41 -1.96 -10.49
N ALA A 54 -10.07 -0.72 -10.86
CA ALA A 54 -9.04 0.05 -10.14
C ALA A 54 -9.43 0.33 -8.69
N ILE A 55 -10.69 0.70 -8.41
CA ILE A 55 -11.18 0.94 -7.04
C ILE A 55 -11.11 -0.35 -6.22
N ALA A 56 -11.55 -1.48 -6.79
CA ALA A 56 -11.47 -2.77 -6.11
C ALA A 56 -10.00 -3.16 -5.83
N ALA A 57 -9.09 -2.94 -6.78
CA ALA A 57 -7.66 -3.19 -6.60
C ALA A 57 -7.06 -2.31 -5.50
N ALA A 58 -7.38 -1.00 -5.44
CA ALA A 58 -6.91 -0.11 -4.39
C ALA A 58 -7.48 -0.46 -3.01
N PHE A 59 -8.75 -0.86 -2.95
CA PHE A 59 -9.34 -1.37 -1.73
C PHE A 59 -8.54 -2.56 -1.21
N TRP A 60 -8.19 -3.50 -2.09
CA TRP A 60 -7.41 -4.67 -1.71
C TRP A 60 -5.97 -4.38 -1.34
N LEU A 61 -5.34 -3.43 -2.03
CA LEU A 61 -4.02 -2.89 -1.69
C LEU A 61 -4.05 -2.29 -0.27
N ALA A 62 -5.03 -1.45 0.04
CA ALA A 62 -5.16 -0.81 1.35
C ALA A 62 -5.36 -1.84 2.47
N VAL A 63 -6.25 -2.81 2.26
CA VAL A 63 -6.49 -3.90 3.24
C VAL A 63 -5.23 -4.73 3.45
N GLY A 64 -4.54 -5.14 2.38
CA GLY A 64 -3.30 -5.91 2.47
C GLY A 64 -2.20 -5.16 3.24
N THR A 65 -2.08 -3.85 3.00
CA THR A 65 -1.10 -3.00 3.70
C THR A 65 -1.46 -2.84 5.19
N ALA A 66 -2.75 -2.70 5.52
CA ALA A 66 -3.21 -2.60 6.89
C ALA A 66 -2.98 -3.90 7.68
N VAL A 67 -3.31 -5.06 7.09
CA VAL A 67 -3.08 -6.38 7.72
C VAL A 67 -1.59 -6.60 7.95
N PHE A 68 -0.73 -6.28 6.97
CA PHE A 68 0.71 -6.42 7.14
C PHE A 68 1.25 -5.51 8.25
N SER A 69 0.80 -4.26 8.30
CA SER A 69 1.17 -3.31 9.36
C SER A 69 0.78 -3.82 10.74
N LEU A 70 -0.41 -4.41 10.88
CA LEU A 70 -0.89 -4.99 12.13
C LEU A 70 -0.01 -6.17 12.58
N ILE A 71 0.33 -7.09 11.66
CA ILE A 71 1.21 -8.23 11.96
C ILE A 71 2.60 -7.72 12.41
N ALA A 72 3.16 -6.76 11.67
CA ALA A 72 4.46 -6.16 12.02
C ALA A 72 4.43 -5.48 13.40
N TYR A 73 3.32 -4.81 13.74
CA TYR A 73 3.12 -4.21 15.05
C TYR A 73 3.11 -5.27 16.16
N ILE A 74 2.32 -6.35 16.00
CA ILE A 74 2.25 -7.43 16.99
C ILE A 74 3.62 -8.11 17.15
N ALA A 75 4.34 -8.36 16.06
CA ALA A 75 5.68 -8.94 16.12
C ALA A 75 6.66 -8.09 16.94
N ARG A 76 6.61 -6.76 16.79
CA ARG A 76 7.41 -5.83 17.60
C ARG A 76 7.02 -5.84 19.07
N LEU A 77 5.72 -5.93 19.37
CA LEU A 77 5.23 -6.01 20.74
C LEU A 77 5.74 -7.26 21.46
N ILE A 78 5.81 -8.39 20.77
CA ILE A 78 6.26 -9.67 21.34
C ILE A 78 7.80 -9.74 21.40
N GLY A 79 8.50 -9.23 20.38
CA GLY A 79 9.97 -9.27 20.30
C GLY A 79 10.68 -8.19 21.13
N GLY A 80 10.00 -7.11 21.48
CA GLY A 80 10.55 -6.02 22.29
C GLY A 80 10.63 -6.38 23.77
N SER A 81 11.72 -7.03 24.19
CA SER A 81 12.05 -7.13 25.62
C SER A 81 12.39 -5.72 26.14
N PRO A 82 11.71 -5.18 27.15
CA PRO A 82 12.07 -3.89 27.72
C PRO A 82 13.46 -4.00 28.35
N SER A 83 14.46 -3.34 27.77
CA SER A 83 15.74 -3.15 28.43
C SER A 83 15.53 -2.19 29.60
N ILE A 84 15.31 -2.76 30.79
CA ILE A 84 15.28 -2.02 32.04
C ILE A 84 16.66 -1.37 32.19
N SER A 85 16.75 -0.08 31.87
CA SER A 85 17.89 0.76 32.22
C SER A 85 17.74 1.05 33.70
N LEU A 86 18.36 0.21 34.53
CA LEU A 86 18.45 0.49 35.95
C LEU A 86 19.18 1.82 36.12
N PRO A 87 18.67 2.76 36.94
CA PRO A 87 19.46 3.92 37.31
C PRO A 87 20.74 3.41 37.99
N VAL A 88 21.90 3.75 37.44
CA VAL A 88 23.18 3.51 38.09
C VAL A 88 23.19 4.39 39.34
N VAL A 89 22.79 3.78 40.46
CA VAL A 89 22.98 4.38 41.79
C VAL A 89 24.47 4.23 42.11
N GLY A 90 25.20 5.33 41.93
CA GLY A 90 26.59 5.50 42.34
C GLY A 90 27.61 5.15 41.25
N GLN A 91 28.11 6.18 40.56
CA GLN A 91 29.49 6.69 40.59
C GLN A 91 29.55 8.00 39.80
#